data_AF-A0A962IU15-F1
#
_entry.id   AF-A0A962IU15-F1
#
_cell.length_a   1.000
_cell.length_b   1.000
_cell.length_c   1.000
_cell.angle_alpha   90.00
_cell.angle_beta   90.00
_cell.angle_gamma   90.00
#
_symmetry.space_group_name_H-M   'P 1'
#
loop_
_entity.id
_entity.type
_entity.pdbx_description
1 polymer ?
#
loop_
_entity_poly.entity_id
_entity_poly.type
_entity_poly.pdbx_seq_one_letter_code
_entity_poly.pdbx_strand_id
1 'polypeptide(L)'
;KWAENATLGYCPQDTQFEFKKPMTLFDWMSQWRQPEHDEQIVRATLGRLLFSTEDAKKNVQVCSGGEKNRLLFGKLTMLQPNVMLMDEPTNHLDMESIEALNLALEMYEGTLIFVSHDREFVSSLATRVVEIKNHQFMDFQGGYEEFLASEQG
;
A
#
# COMPACT_ATOMS: atom_id res chain seq x y z
N LYS A 1 -0.02 25.50 10.86
CA LYS A 1 -1.33 24.94 10.48
C LYS A 1 -1.11 23.91 9.37
N TRP A 2 -0.91 22.64 9.71
CA TRP A 2 -0.48 21.56 8.78
C TRP A 2 -1.38 20.31 8.89
N ALA A 3 -2.55 20.42 9.52
CA ALA A 3 -3.31 19.25 9.96
C ALA A 3 -4.84 19.36 9.76
N GLU A 4 -5.33 20.33 8.99
CA GLU A 4 -6.80 20.49 8.88
C GLU A 4 -7.47 19.50 7.91
N ASN A 5 -6.73 18.88 6.97
CA ASN A 5 -7.30 17.89 6.01
C ASN A 5 -6.38 16.67 5.76
N ALA A 6 -5.60 16.20 6.73
CA ALA A 6 -4.78 14.98 6.54
C ALA A 6 -5.62 13.71 6.76
N THR A 7 -5.80 12.91 5.71
CA THR A 7 -6.44 11.59 5.75
C THR A 7 -5.35 10.53 5.73
N LEU A 8 -5.14 9.90 6.88
CA LEU A 8 -4.11 8.87 7.07
C LEU A 8 -4.61 7.49 6.63
N GLY A 9 -3.89 6.85 5.72
CA GLY A 9 -3.98 5.41 5.48
C GLY A 9 -2.90 4.67 6.25
N TYR A 10 -3.23 3.58 6.95
CA TYR A 10 -2.26 2.71 7.62
C TYR A 10 -2.36 1.29 7.08
N CYS A 11 -1.22 0.74 6.66
CA CYS A 11 -1.09 -0.65 6.21
C CYS A 11 -0.21 -1.42 7.20
N PRO A 12 -0.79 -2.29 8.05
CA PRO A 12 -0.04 -3.11 8.99
C PRO A 12 0.66 -4.28 8.28
N GLN A 13 1.73 -4.78 8.90
CA GLN A 13 2.49 -5.94 8.43
C GLN A 13 1.63 -7.23 8.34
N ASP A 14 0.68 -7.43 9.26
CA ASP A 14 -0.29 -8.53 9.19
C ASP A 14 -1.64 -8.06 8.67
N THR A 15 -1.86 -8.27 7.37
CA THR A 15 -3.12 -7.97 6.70
C THR A 15 -4.11 -9.15 6.77
N GLN A 16 -3.75 -10.29 7.36
CA GLN A 16 -4.65 -11.46 7.45
C GLN A 16 -5.93 -11.12 8.22
N PHE A 17 -5.87 -10.19 9.17
CA PHE A 17 -7.03 -9.68 9.90
C PHE A 17 -8.06 -9.00 8.98
N GLU A 18 -7.65 -8.36 7.89
CA GLU A 18 -8.54 -7.67 6.93
C GLU A 18 -9.47 -8.62 6.18
N PHE A 19 -9.07 -9.90 6.06
CA PHE A 19 -9.79 -10.91 5.27
C PHE A 19 -10.45 -12.00 6.14
N LYS A 20 -10.55 -11.81 7.47
CA LYS A 20 -11.13 -12.83 8.38
C LYS A 20 -12.64 -12.97 8.28
N LYS A 21 -13.36 -11.93 7.87
CA LYS A 21 -14.83 -11.95 7.77
C LYS A 21 -15.27 -12.51 6.41
N PRO A 22 -16.16 -13.51 6.36
CA PRO A 22 -16.69 -14.01 5.09
C PRO A 22 -17.59 -12.95 4.45
N MET A 23 -17.19 -12.47 3.29
CA MET A 23 -17.97 -11.56 2.45
C MET A 23 -17.47 -11.63 1.01
N THR A 24 -18.24 -11.10 0.07
CA THR A 24 -17.83 -11.06 -1.35
C THR A 24 -16.72 -10.03 -1.56
N LEU A 25 -15.95 -10.16 -2.64
CA LEU A 25 -14.95 -9.15 -3.01
C LEU A 25 -15.59 -7.78 -3.22
N PHE A 26 -16.79 -7.75 -3.79
CA PHE A 26 -17.57 -6.54 -3.97
C PHE A 26 -17.94 -5.89 -2.64
N ASP A 27 -18.48 -6.66 -1.70
CA ASP A 27 -18.84 -6.15 -0.38
C ASP A 27 -17.62 -5.66 0.38
N TRP A 28 -16.51 -6.40 0.29
CA TRP A 28 -15.26 -6.02 0.94
C TRP A 28 -14.73 -4.69 0.41
N MET A 29 -14.68 -4.53 -0.91
CA MET A 29 -14.25 -3.29 -1.56
C MET A 29 -15.21 -2.12 -1.28
N SER A 30 -16.50 -2.41 -1.17
CA SER A 30 -17.55 -1.42 -0.90
C SER A 30 -17.42 -0.75 0.47
N GLN A 31 -16.71 -1.36 1.42
CA GLN A 31 -16.43 -0.77 2.74
C GLN A 31 -15.51 0.45 2.66
N TRP A 32 -14.72 0.55 1.60
CA TRP A 32 -13.72 1.61 1.41
C TRP A 32 -14.21 2.74 0.51
N ARG A 33 -15.52 2.78 0.21
CA ARG A 33 -16.14 3.83 -0.58
C ARG A 33 -16.10 5.18 0.14
N GLN A 34 -15.78 6.22 -0.61
CA GLN A 34 -16.05 7.61 -0.23
C GLN A 34 -17.53 7.93 -0.51
N PRO A 35 -18.10 8.98 0.12
CA PRO A 35 -19.50 9.36 -0.09
C PRO A 35 -19.89 9.57 -1.56
N GLU A 36 -18.94 9.94 -2.41
CA GLU A 36 -19.11 10.16 -3.84
C GLU A 36 -19.01 8.87 -4.67
N HIS A 37 -18.57 7.76 -4.08
CA HIS A 37 -18.38 6.49 -4.78
C HIS A 37 -19.69 5.71 -4.90
N ASP A 38 -20.12 5.46 -6.14
CA ASP A 38 -21.22 4.55 -6.44
C ASP A 38 -20.74 3.09 -6.61
N GLU A 39 -21.66 2.17 -6.87
CA GLU A 39 -21.32 0.76 -7.14
C GLU A 39 -20.50 0.57 -8.41
N GLN A 40 -20.64 1.46 -9.40
CA GLN A 40 -19.96 1.37 -10.67
C GLN A 40 -18.45 1.61 -10.48
N ILE A 41 -18.08 2.55 -9.61
CA ILE A 41 -16.68 2.78 -9.21
C ILE A 41 -16.10 1.53 -8.54
N VAL A 42 -16.84 0.86 -7.64
CA VAL A 42 -16.36 -0.38 -7.00
C VAL A 42 -16.07 -1.48 -8.04
N ARG A 43 -17.00 -1.68 -9.00
CA ARG A 43 -16.80 -2.65 -10.09
C ARG A 43 -15.65 -2.25 -11.01
N ALA A 44 -15.50 -0.97 -11.31
CA ALA A 44 -14.41 -0.46 -12.12
C ALA A 44 -13.05 -0.68 -11.44
N THR A 45 -12.96 -0.43 -10.13
CA THR A 45 -11.75 -0.67 -9.34
C THR A 45 -11.41 -2.16 -9.31
N LEU A 46 -12.37 -3.04 -9.01
CA LEU A 46 -12.15 -4.49 -9.07
C LEU A 46 -11.72 -4.96 -10.47
N GLY A 47 -12.32 -4.40 -11.53
CA GLY A 47 -11.93 -4.69 -12.91
C GLY A 47 -10.51 -4.24 -13.24
N ARG A 48 -10.07 -3.07 -12.76
CA ARG A 48 -8.68 -2.58 -12.90
C ARG A 48 -7.68 -3.48 -12.19
N LEU A 49 -8.10 -4.13 -11.12
CA LEU A 49 -7.32 -5.11 -10.37
C LEU A 49 -7.39 -6.53 -10.97
N LEU A 50 -7.93 -6.66 -12.18
CA LEU A 50 -8.06 -7.91 -12.94
C LEU A 50 -8.98 -8.94 -12.26
N PHE A 51 -9.97 -8.49 -11.48
CA PHE A 51 -11.07 -9.34 -11.02
C PHE A 51 -12.20 -9.30 -12.04
N SER A 52 -12.68 -10.49 -12.42
CA SER A 52 -13.86 -10.60 -13.28
C SER A 52 -15.16 -10.28 -12.52
N THR A 53 -16.26 -10.12 -13.26
CA THR A 53 -17.60 -9.95 -12.66
C THR A 53 -18.01 -11.17 -11.83
N GLU A 54 -17.49 -12.36 -12.14
CA GLU A 54 -17.71 -13.56 -11.32
C GLU A 54 -16.86 -13.54 -10.05
N ASP A 55 -15.60 -13.11 -10.15
CA ASP A 55 -14.72 -12.96 -8.98
C ASP A 55 -15.28 -11.96 -7.97
N ALA A 56 -16.01 -10.94 -8.42
CA ALA A 56 -16.68 -9.98 -7.53
C ALA A 56 -17.60 -10.67 -6.49
N LYS A 57 -18.14 -11.86 -6.81
CA LYS A 57 -19.00 -12.67 -5.94
C LYS A 57 -18.23 -13.69 -5.10
N LYS A 58 -16.94 -13.90 -5.38
CA LYS A 58 -16.05 -14.81 -4.66
C LYS A 58 -15.86 -14.32 -3.22
N ASN A 59 -15.75 -15.25 -2.28
CA ASN A 59 -15.48 -14.92 -0.89
C ASN A 59 -14.02 -14.49 -0.70
N VAL A 60 -13.78 -13.39 0.00
CA VAL A 60 -12.42 -12.87 0.28
C VAL A 60 -11.50 -13.90 0.97
N GLN A 61 -12.05 -14.83 1.75
CA GLN A 61 -11.28 -15.84 2.47
C GLN A 61 -10.62 -16.85 1.53
N VAL A 62 -11.23 -17.12 0.38
CA VAL A 62 -10.72 -18.09 -0.61
C VAL A 62 -9.77 -17.46 -1.64
N CYS A 63 -9.45 -16.18 -1.48
CA CYS A 63 -8.47 -15.51 -2.32
C CYS A 63 -7.05 -16.02 -2.06
N SER A 64 -6.26 -16.14 -3.13
CA SER A 64 -4.82 -16.35 -3.05
C SER A 64 -4.12 -15.15 -2.40
N GLY A 65 -2.84 -15.30 -2.04
CA GLY A 65 -2.02 -14.19 -1.55
C GLY A 65 -2.01 -13.01 -2.52
N GLY A 66 -1.68 -13.25 -3.79
CA GLY A 66 -1.70 -12.22 -4.83
C GLY A 66 -3.07 -11.56 -5.04
N GLU A 67 -4.18 -12.31 -4.94
CA GLU A 67 -5.52 -11.71 -4.98
C GLU A 67 -5.78 -10.79 -3.77
N LYS A 68 -5.36 -11.19 -2.57
CA LYS A 68 -5.47 -10.35 -1.37
C LYS A 68 -4.65 -9.07 -1.49
N ASN A 69 -3.45 -9.15 -2.08
CA ASN A 69 -2.62 -7.97 -2.35
C ASN A 69 -3.29 -7.02 -3.33
N ARG A 70 -3.88 -7.55 -4.41
CA ARG A 70 -4.66 -6.73 -5.35
C ARG A 70 -5.85 -6.06 -4.69
N LEU A 71 -6.58 -6.75 -3.81
CA LEU A 71 -7.66 -6.14 -3.04
C LEU A 71 -7.14 -5.02 -2.13
N LEU A 72 -5.99 -5.21 -1.49
CA LEU A 72 -5.35 -4.18 -0.68
C LEU A 72 -5.01 -2.92 -1.50
N PHE A 73 -4.51 -3.07 -2.74
CA PHE A 73 -4.33 -1.94 -3.65
C PHE A 73 -5.64 -1.22 -3.98
N GLY A 74 -6.71 -1.98 -4.19
CA GLY A 74 -8.04 -1.39 -4.41
C GLY A 74 -8.52 -0.59 -3.22
N LYS A 75 -8.32 -1.10 -2.00
CA LYS A 75 -8.61 -0.36 -0.76
C LYS A 75 -7.84 0.96 -0.72
N LEU A 76 -6.54 0.96 -0.98
CA LEU A 76 -5.73 2.19 -0.99
C LEU A 76 -6.19 3.18 -2.06
N THR A 77 -6.49 2.67 -3.26
CA THR A 77 -7.04 3.48 -4.37
C THR A 77 -8.37 4.13 -4.00
N MET A 78 -9.24 3.39 -3.31
CA MET A 78 -10.57 3.87 -2.90
C MET A 78 -10.50 4.85 -1.74
N LEU A 79 -9.55 4.67 -0.82
CA LEU A 79 -9.37 5.54 0.33
C LEU A 79 -8.80 6.91 -0.07
N GLN A 80 -8.07 7.00 -1.18
CA GLN A 80 -7.36 8.21 -1.63
C GLN A 80 -6.71 8.98 -0.46
N PRO A 81 -5.92 8.29 0.41
CA PRO A 81 -5.26 9.00 1.48
C PRO A 81 -4.31 10.05 0.89
N ASN A 82 -4.03 11.11 1.66
CA ASN A 82 -2.97 12.06 1.29
C ASN A 82 -1.70 11.84 2.11
N VAL A 83 -1.77 10.98 3.15
CA VAL A 83 -0.62 10.45 3.87
C VAL A 83 -0.83 8.95 4.09
N MET A 84 0.15 8.14 3.73
CA MET A 84 0.09 6.69 3.84
C MET A 84 1.29 6.18 4.64
N LEU A 85 1.03 5.41 5.69
CA LEU A 85 2.03 4.78 6.54
C LEU A 85 2.02 3.26 6.30
N MET A 86 3.19 2.70 5.99
CA MET A 86 3.37 1.27 5.74
C MET A 86 4.47 0.68 6.61
N ASP A 87 4.20 -0.48 7.21
CA ASP A 87 5.16 -1.20 8.05
C ASP A 87 5.47 -2.56 7.42
N GLU A 88 6.69 -2.74 6.92
CA GLU A 88 7.17 -3.93 6.20
C GLU A 88 6.22 -4.39 5.08
N PRO A 89 5.88 -3.51 4.11
CA PRO A 89 4.80 -3.78 3.15
C PRO A 89 5.14 -4.85 2.12
N THR A 90 6.42 -5.20 1.95
CA THR A 90 6.87 -6.28 1.05
C THR A 90 6.91 -7.64 1.75
N ASN A 91 6.73 -7.69 3.07
CA ASN A 91 6.84 -8.94 3.80
C ASN A 91 5.68 -9.88 3.44
N HIS A 92 5.99 -11.17 3.31
CA HIS A 92 5.04 -12.21 2.87
C HIS A 92 4.44 -12.03 1.46
N LEU A 93 4.97 -11.08 0.66
CA LEU A 93 4.58 -10.91 -0.73
C LEU A 93 5.46 -11.79 -1.64
N ASP A 94 4.85 -12.29 -2.73
CA ASP A 94 5.63 -12.81 -3.85
C ASP A 94 6.16 -11.67 -4.72
N MET A 95 7.13 -11.96 -5.60
CA MET A 95 7.81 -10.96 -6.44
C MET A 95 6.82 -10.17 -7.31
N GLU A 96 5.84 -10.84 -7.92
CA GLU A 96 4.80 -10.19 -8.73
C GLU A 96 3.97 -9.19 -7.91
N SER A 97 3.65 -9.53 -6.66
CA SER A 97 2.94 -8.64 -5.75
C SER A 97 3.80 -7.45 -5.29
N ILE A 98 5.10 -7.63 -5.12
CA ILE A 98 6.04 -6.55 -4.78
C ILE A 98 6.13 -5.55 -5.94
N GLU A 99 6.27 -6.02 -7.18
CA GLU A 99 6.30 -5.17 -8.36
C GLU A 99 4.99 -4.36 -8.53
N ALA A 100 3.85 -5.01 -8.31
CA ALA A 100 2.55 -4.35 -8.35
C ALA A 100 2.40 -3.28 -7.24
N LEU A 101 2.87 -3.56 -6.02
CA LEU A 101 2.91 -2.59 -4.92
C LEU A 101 3.77 -1.40 -5.29
N ASN A 102 4.96 -1.66 -5.83
CA ASN A 102 5.92 -0.64 -6.17
C ASN A 102 5.35 0.34 -7.22
N LEU A 103 4.79 -0.19 -8.31
CA LEU A 103 4.15 0.62 -9.35
C LEU A 103 2.97 1.46 -8.82
N ALA A 104 2.15 0.88 -7.93
CA ALA A 104 1.03 1.61 -7.35
C ALA A 104 1.49 2.76 -6.44
N LEU A 105 2.58 2.57 -5.71
CA LEU A 105 3.16 3.57 -4.82
C LEU A 105 3.94 4.65 -5.56
N GLU A 106 4.58 4.33 -6.67
CA GLU A 106 5.23 5.31 -7.54
C GLU A 106 4.21 6.31 -8.13
N MET A 107 2.99 5.84 -8.42
CA MET A 107 1.90 6.66 -8.93
C MET A 107 1.10 7.40 -7.84
N TYR A 108 1.41 7.19 -6.57
CA TYR A 108 0.67 7.79 -5.46
C TYR A 108 1.08 9.25 -5.26
N GLU A 109 0.14 10.18 -5.46
CA GLU A 109 0.40 11.62 -5.37
C GLU A 109 0.46 12.18 -3.93
N GLY A 110 0.23 11.33 -2.93
CA GLY A 110 0.29 11.73 -1.51
C GLY A 110 1.67 11.56 -0.88
N THR A 111 1.75 11.77 0.44
CA THR A 111 2.97 11.49 1.20
C THR A 111 3.00 10.01 1.61
N LEU A 112 4.03 9.28 1.20
CA LEU A 112 4.26 7.90 1.63
C LEU A 112 5.37 7.88 2.70
N ILE A 113 5.09 7.21 3.82
CA ILE A 113 6.06 6.89 4.87
C ILE A 113 6.06 5.37 5.00
N PHE A 114 7.22 4.74 4.85
CA PHE A 114 7.31 3.29 4.95
C PHE A 114 8.55 2.83 5.71
N VAL A 115 8.44 1.66 6.32
CA VAL A 115 9.55 0.91 6.91
C VAL A 115 9.71 -0.37 6.10
N SER A 116 10.93 -0.66 5.64
CA SER A 116 11.21 -1.87 4.87
C SER A 116 12.68 -2.27 4.99
N HIS A 117 12.92 -3.58 5.04
CA HIS A 117 14.26 -4.16 4.89
C HIS A 117 14.62 -4.49 3.42
N ASP A 118 13.68 -4.35 2.48
CA ASP A 118 13.88 -4.60 1.06
C ASP A 118 14.59 -3.42 0.39
N ARG A 119 15.84 -3.63 -0.03
CA ARG A 119 16.69 -2.59 -0.62
C ARG A 119 16.20 -2.12 -2.00
N GLU A 120 15.63 -3.01 -2.81
CA GLU A 120 15.13 -2.63 -4.14
C GLU A 120 13.86 -1.78 -4.01
N PHE A 121 12.98 -2.16 -3.09
CA PHE A 121 11.78 -1.40 -2.76
C PHE A 121 12.12 -0.02 -2.18
N VAL A 122 13.07 0.05 -1.23
CA VAL A 122 13.51 1.33 -0.66
C VAL A 122 14.17 2.20 -1.75
N SER A 123 15.04 1.64 -2.59
CA SER A 123 15.76 2.39 -3.62
C SER A 123 14.82 2.97 -4.69
N SER A 124 13.75 2.25 -5.03
CA SER A 124 12.80 2.69 -6.06
C SER A 124 11.85 3.79 -5.60
N LEU A 125 11.53 3.89 -4.30
CA LEU A 125 10.52 4.83 -3.80
C LEU A 125 11.06 5.94 -2.88
N ALA A 126 12.18 5.72 -2.18
CA ALA A 126 12.63 6.65 -1.15
C ALA A 126 13.24 7.91 -1.76
N THR A 127 12.66 9.07 -1.44
CA THR A 127 13.22 10.40 -1.76
C THR A 127 13.86 11.08 -0.55
N ARG A 128 13.75 10.46 0.63
CA ARG A 128 14.32 10.90 1.91
C ARG A 128 14.48 9.66 2.79
N VAL A 129 15.64 9.54 3.43
CA VAL A 129 15.97 8.41 4.30
C VAL A 129 16.09 8.91 5.73
N VAL A 130 15.39 8.24 6.64
CA VAL A 130 15.50 8.47 8.07
C VAL A 130 16.08 7.22 8.72
N GLU A 131 17.31 7.30 9.20
CA GLU A 131 17.96 6.20 9.90
C GLU A 131 17.91 6.43 11.42
N ILE A 132 17.53 5.41 12.18
CA ILE A 132 17.58 5.40 13.63
C ILE A 132 18.57 4.32 14.05
N LYS A 133 19.74 4.74 14.55
CA LYS A 133 20.83 3.84 14.93
C LYS A 133 21.53 4.36 16.17
N ASN A 134 21.86 3.47 17.10
CA ASN A 134 22.56 3.84 18.35
C ASN A 134 21.90 4.98 19.14
N HIS A 135 20.56 5.05 19.17
CA HIS A 135 19.78 6.15 19.77
C HIS A 135 20.03 7.52 19.13
N GLN A 136 20.62 7.57 17.94
CA GLN A 136 20.77 8.75 17.12
C GLN A 136 19.78 8.71 15.96
N PHE A 137 19.36 9.89 15.55
CA PHE A 137 18.45 10.12 14.44
C PHE A 137 19.23 10.82 13.33
N MET A 138 19.30 10.20 12.16
CA MET A 138 19.90 10.77 10.97
C MET A 138 18.81 11.02 9.93
N ASP A 139 18.79 12.24 9.42
CA ASP A 139 17.86 12.69 8.40
C ASP A 139 18.62 13.04 7.12
N PHE A 140 18.48 12.19 6.11
CA PHE A 140 19.13 12.34 4.83
C PHE A 140 18.10 12.70 3.75
N GLN A 141 18.27 13.88 3.14
CA GLN A 141 17.47 14.29 1.99
C GLN A 141 18.15 13.82 0.70
N GLY A 142 17.56 12.81 0.08
CA GLY A 142 18.09 12.16 -1.11
C GLY A 142 17.64 10.70 -1.18
N GLY A 143 17.95 10.05 -2.29
CA GLY A 143 17.63 8.65 -2.53
C GLY A 143 18.43 7.70 -1.64
N TYR A 144 18.01 6.43 -1.60
CA TYR A 144 18.70 5.41 -0.81
C TYR A 144 20.14 5.14 -1.30
N GLU A 145 20.39 5.20 -2.61
CA GLU A 145 21.74 5.03 -3.16
C GLU A 145 22.70 6.15 -2.73
N GLU A 146 22.22 7.40 -2.73
CA GLU A 146 22.97 8.56 -2.27
C GLU A 146 23.29 8.47 -0.78
N PHE A 147 22.31 8.00 0.02
CA PHE A 147 22.51 7.72 1.45
C PHE A 147 23.61 6.68 1.66
N LEU A 148 23.57 5.54 0.96
CA LEU A 148 24.59 4.49 1.06
C LEU A 148 25.99 4.97 0.65
N ALA A 149 26.09 5.84 -0.35
CA ALA A 149 27.35 6.44 -0.74
C ALA A 149 27.90 7.38 0.33
N SER A 150 27.03 8.11 1.05
CA SER A 150 27.42 9.02 2.13
C SER A 150 27.95 8.31 3.38
N GLU A 151 27.54 7.07 3.65
CA GLU A 151 28.02 6.24 4.76
C GLU A 151 29.41 5.62 4.51
N GLN A 152 29.86 5.57 3.25
CA GLN A 152 31.15 4.96 2.86
C GLN A 152 32.31 5.96 2.78
N GLY A 153 32.06 7.26 2.97
CA GLY A 153 33.05 8.33 2.97
C GLY A 153 33.39 8.82 4.37
#